data_AF-A0A8X6VUZ6-F1
#
_entry.id   AF-A0A8X6VUZ6-F1
#
_cell.length_a   1.000
_cell.length_b   1.000
_cell.length_c   1.000
_cell.angle_alpha   90.00
_cell.angle_beta   90.00
_cell.angle_gamma   90.00
#
_symmetry.space_group_name_H-M   'P 1'
#
loop_
_entity.id
_entity.type
_entity.pdbx_description
1 polymer ?
#
loop_
_entity_poly.entity_id
_entity_poly.type
_entity_poly.pdbx_seq_one_letter_code
_entity_poly.pdbx_strand_id
1 'polypeptide(L)'
;MLNICVMHRYTGPARVLWYGAVLDITLVLLYYTLQINLAATPDQLWQRVEAAWSAVPQEPILSLFESMTRREAEVIPNNGGYSGY
;
A
#
# COMPACT_ATOMS: atom_id res chain seq x y z
N MET A 1 10.26 7.74 14.79
CA MET A 1 9.53 6.68 15.52
C MET A 1 8.04 6.92 15.31
N LEU A 2 7.42 6.26 14.33
CA LEU A 2 6.00 6.41 14.04
C LEU A 2 5.21 5.31 14.76
N ASN A 3 4.44 5.79 15.72
CA ASN A 3 3.59 5.05 16.63
C ASN A 3 2.31 4.60 15.90
N ILE A 4 2.12 3.30 15.70
CA ILE A 4 0.97 2.70 15.01
C ILE A 4 -0.26 2.48 15.92
N CYS A 5 -0.24 3.01 17.16
CA CYS A 5 -1.31 2.79 18.12
C CYS A 5 -2.25 4.00 18.22
N VAL A 6 -3.14 4.17 17.25
CA VAL A 6 -4.43 4.85 17.47
C VAL A 6 -5.53 3.98 16.88
N MET A 7 -5.88 2.92 17.60
CA MET A 7 -7.15 2.21 17.44
C MET A 7 -8.26 3.09 18.03
N HIS A 8 -8.81 4.00 17.23
CA HIS A 8 -10.02 4.74 17.63
C HIS A 8 -11.25 3.95 17.17
N ARG A 9 -11.99 3.41 18.15
CA ARG A 9 -13.23 2.67 17.95
C ARG A 9 -14.22 3.49 17.12
N TYR A 10 -14.72 2.94 16.02
CA TYR A 10 -15.94 3.41 15.36
C TYR A 10 -16.80 2.22 14.94
N THR A 11 -17.98 2.13 15.55
CA THR A 11 -19.06 1.19 15.25
C THR A 11 -19.84 1.66 14.03
N GLY A 12 -19.73 0.96 12.91
CA GLY A 12 -20.41 1.25 11.64
C GLY A 12 -20.06 0.21 10.55
N PRO A 13 -20.52 0.35 9.29
CA PRO A 13 -20.40 -0.63 8.18
C PRO A 13 -18.96 -1.01 7.76
N ALA A 14 -17.95 -0.56 8.52
CA ALA A 14 -16.53 -0.81 8.41
C ALA A 14 -16.08 -2.29 8.46
N ARG A 15 -17.00 -3.24 8.70
CA ARG A 15 -16.64 -4.68 8.69
C ARG A 15 -16.24 -5.16 7.30
N VAL A 16 -16.91 -4.72 6.25
CA VAL A 16 -16.60 -5.13 4.86
C VAL A 16 -15.29 -4.51 4.37
N LEU A 17 -15.03 -3.25 4.75
CA LEU A 17 -13.76 -2.55 4.54
C LEU A 17 -12.58 -3.27 5.21
N TRP A 18 -12.78 -3.82 6.42
CA TRP A 18 -11.75 -4.62 7.10
C TRP A 18 -11.46 -5.92 6.37
N TYR A 19 -12.46 -6.68 5.94
CA TYR A 19 -12.21 -7.93 5.20
C TYR A 19 -11.52 -7.68 3.85
N GLY A 20 -11.92 -6.64 3.11
CA GLY A 20 -11.27 -6.25 1.85
C GLY A 20 -9.82 -5.80 2.05
N ALA A 21 -9.57 -4.86 2.98
CA ALA A 21 -8.21 -4.40 3.28
C ALA A 21 -7.33 -5.51 3.88
N VAL A 22 -7.89 -6.42 4.68
CA VAL A 22 -7.17 -7.59 5.19
C VAL A 22 -6.88 -8.59 4.06
N LEU A 23 -7.79 -8.82 3.12
CA LEU A 23 -7.54 -9.68 1.96
C LEU A 23 -6.51 -9.08 1.00
N ASP A 24 -6.55 -7.77 0.74
CA ASP A 24 -5.59 -7.07 -0.12
C ASP A 24 -4.20 -7.02 0.54
N ILE A 25 -4.12 -6.71 1.84
CA ILE A 25 -2.87 -6.79 2.60
C ILE A 25 -2.38 -8.24 2.64
N THR A 26 -3.27 -9.22 2.79
CA THR A 26 -2.89 -10.64 2.78
C THR A 26 -2.38 -11.05 1.41
N LEU A 27 -3.00 -10.64 0.30
CA LEU A 27 -2.55 -10.94 -1.06
C LEU A 27 -1.24 -10.25 -1.40
N VAL A 28 -1.05 -9.00 -0.99
CA VAL A 28 0.22 -8.27 -1.11
C VAL A 28 1.28 -8.97 -0.28
N LEU A 29 1.01 -9.26 1.00
CA LEU A 29 1.94 -9.99 1.86
C LEU A 29 2.22 -11.40 1.32
N LEU A 30 1.25 -12.10 0.72
CA LEU A 30 1.41 -13.42 0.12
C LEU A 30 2.25 -13.34 -1.14
N TYR A 31 2.03 -12.34 -2.00
CA TYR A 31 2.82 -12.07 -3.20
C TYR A 31 4.27 -11.71 -2.86
N TYR A 32 4.47 -10.83 -1.88
CA TYR A 32 5.79 -10.46 -1.37
C TYR A 32 6.45 -11.65 -0.64
N THR A 33 5.74 -12.42 0.19
CA THR A 33 6.32 -13.63 0.80
C THR A 33 6.62 -14.71 -0.24
N LEU A 34 5.84 -14.87 -1.30
CA LEU A 34 6.17 -15.80 -2.40
C LEU A 34 7.41 -15.34 -3.18
N GLN A 35 7.57 -14.03 -3.40
CA GLN A 35 8.77 -13.42 -3.98
C GLN A 35 10.00 -13.54 -3.07
N ILE A 36 9.80 -13.50 -1.74
CA ILE A 36 10.85 -13.66 -0.70
C ILE A 36 11.20 -15.13 -0.47
N ASN A 37 10.25 -16.05 -0.65
CA ASN A 37 10.43 -17.51 -0.51
C ASN A 37 11.31 -18.13 -1.60
N LEU A 38 11.84 -17.31 -2.51
CA LEU A 38 12.88 -17.68 -3.47
C LEU A 38 14.25 -17.74 -2.78
N ALA A 39 14.39 -18.61 -1.77
CA ALA A 39 15.64 -18.95 -1.05
C ALA A 39 16.62 -17.78 -0.86
N ALA A 40 16.11 -16.56 -0.65
CA ALA A 40 16.91 -15.38 -0.50
C ALA A 40 17.16 -15.21 0.99
N THR A 41 18.43 -15.13 1.39
CA THR A 41 18.72 -14.72 2.76
C THR A 41 18.13 -13.32 3.00
N PRO A 42 17.80 -12.94 4.25
CA PRO A 42 17.32 -11.59 4.56
C PRO A 42 18.22 -10.49 3.96
N ASP A 43 19.53 -10.71 3.92
CA ASP A 43 20.49 -9.79 3.30
C ASP A 43 20.33 -9.70 1.78
N GLN A 44 20.10 -10.83 1.10
CA GLN A 44 19.85 -10.84 -0.34
C GLN A 44 18.53 -10.15 -0.69
N LEU A 45 17.51 -10.31 0.14
CA LEU A 45 16.25 -9.58 -0.01
C LEU A 45 16.47 -8.08 0.20
N TRP A 46 17.18 -7.70 1.26
CA TRP A 46 17.48 -6.31 1.57
C TRP A 46 18.22 -5.64 0.40
N GLN A 47 19.27 -6.28 -0.12
CA GLN A 47 20.01 -5.79 -1.29
C GLN A 47 19.13 -5.60 -2.52
N ARG A 48 18.17 -6.49 -2.77
CA ARG A 48 17.23 -6.36 -3.89
C ARG A 48 16.28 -5.19 -3.71
N VAL A 49 15.74 -5.01 -2.51
CA VAL A 49 14.86 -3.87 -2.18
C VAL A 49 15.61 -2.56 -2.32
N GLU A 50 16.83 -2.49 -1.78
CA GLU A 50 17.68 -1.30 -1.84
C GLU A 50 18.04 -0.95 -3.29
N ALA A 51 18.47 -1.94 -4.08
CA ALA A 51 18.76 -1.73 -5.50
C ALA A 51 17.52 -1.29 -6.30
N ALA A 52 16.36 -1.90 -6.05
CA ALA A 52 15.11 -1.54 -6.70
C ALA A 52 14.69 -0.10 -6.35
N TRP A 53 14.77 0.27 -5.07
CA TRP A 53 14.45 1.61 -4.59
C TRP A 53 15.38 2.67 -5.19
N SER A 54 16.70 2.41 -5.22
CA SER A 54 17.68 3.32 -5.83
C SER A 54 17.49 3.49 -7.34
N ALA A 55 16.89 2.51 -8.02
CA ALA A 55 16.62 2.57 -9.45
C ALA A 55 15.31 3.31 -9.81
N VAL A 56 14.46 3.67 -8.84
CA VAL A 56 13.20 4.37 -9.10
C VAL A 56 13.49 5.77 -9.65
N PRO A 57 13.02 6.11 -10.87
CA PRO A 57 13.21 7.46 -11.41
C PRO A 57 12.40 8.49 -10.60
N GLN A 58 12.91 9.71 -10.49
CA GLN A 58 12.25 10.78 -9.72
C GLN A 58 10.98 11.31 -10.40
N GLU A 59 10.92 11.29 -11.73
CA GLU A 59 9.80 11.84 -12.51
C GLU A 59 8.47 11.09 -12.25
N PRO A 60 8.42 9.75 -12.22
CA PRO A 60 7.24 9.01 -11.79
C PRO A 60 6.77 9.35 -10.37
N ILE A 61 7.69 9.62 -9.44
CA ILE A 61 7.36 10.00 -8.06
C ILE A 61 6.66 11.37 -8.04
N LEU A 62 7.18 12.35 -8.79
CA LEU A 62 6.54 13.66 -8.90
C LEU A 62 5.18 13.57 -9.56
N SER A 63 5.06 12.80 -10.65
CA SER A 63 3.78 12.58 -11.34
C SER A 63 2.73 11.93 -10.42
N LEU A 64 3.17 11.07 -9.48
CA LEU A 64 2.29 10.45 -8.49
C LEU A 64 1.71 11.51 -7.55
N PHE A 65 2.54 12.42 -7.04
CA PHE A 65 2.09 13.52 -6.18
C PHE A 65 1.17 14.49 -6.94
N GLU A 66 1.51 14.83 -8.18
CA GLU A 66 0.67 15.69 -9.03
C GLU A 66 -0.70 15.04 -9.32
N SER A 67 -0.78 13.71 -9.35
CA SER A 67 -2.03 12.99 -9.53
C SER A 67 -2.97 13.04 -8.33
N MET A 68 -2.53 13.47 -7.14
CA MET A 68 -3.32 13.43 -5.90
C MET A 68 -4.67 14.14 -6.02
N THR A 69 -4.68 15.35 -6.56
CA THR A 69 -5.92 16.13 -6.72
C THR A 69 -6.96 15.40 -7.58
N ARG A 70 -6.51 14.66 -8.60
CA ARG A 70 -7.39 13.84 -9.44
C ARG A 70 -7.93 12.64 -8.66
N ARG A 71 -7.09 11.95 -7.89
CA ARG A 71 -7.51 10.82 -7.05
C ARG A 71 -8.55 11.27 -6.01
N GLU A 72 -8.33 12.42 -5.38
CA GLU A 72 -9.27 13.01 -4.42
C GLU A 72 -10.62 13.35 -5.08
N ALA A 73 -10.59 13.96 -6.28
CA ALA A 73 -11.80 14.26 -7.03
C ALA A 73 -12.63 13.01 -7.39
N GLU A 74 -11.99 11.85 -7.56
CA GLU A 74 -12.67 10.59 -7.83
C GLU A 74 -13.18 9.89 -6.54
N VAL A 75 -12.59 10.18 -5.38
CA VAL A 75 -13.02 9.60 -4.09
C VAL A 75 -14.25 10.32 -3.52
N ILE A 76 -14.39 11.62 -3.78
CA ILE A 76 -15.54 12.44 -3.33
C ILE A 76 -16.90 11.87 -3.79
N PRO A 77 -17.16 11.60 -5.09
CA PRO A 77 -18.44 11.04 -5.53
C PRO A 77 -18.68 9.62 -5.00
N ASN A 78 -17.63 8.92 -4.59
CA ASN A 78 -17.71 7.59 -4.00
C ASN A 78 -17.94 7.63 -2.48
N ASN A 79 -18.20 8.79 -1.88
CA ASN A 79 -18.34 8.98 -0.42
C ASN A 79 -17.13 8.44 0.36
N GLY A 80 -15.92 8.61 -0.18
CA GLY A 80 -14.72 8.02 0.42
C GLY A 80 -14.45 6.56 0.03
N GLY A 81 -15.29 5.97 -0.83
CA GLY A 81 -15.13 4.61 -1.36
C GLY A 81 -14.02 4.49 -2.40
N TYR A 82 -13.76 3.26 -2.84
CA TYR A 82 -12.73 2.93 -3.82
C TYR A 82 -12.90 3.72 -5.13
N SER A 83 -11.82 4.34 -5.61
CA SER A 83 -11.83 5.19 -6.81
C SER A 83 -11.20 4.55 -8.06
N GLY A 84 -10.55 3.39 -7.95
CA GLY A 84 -9.84 2.78 -9.10
C GLY A 84 -8.34 3.08 -9.15
N TYR A 85 -7.85 3.96 -8.28
CA TYR A 85 -6.42 4.27 -8.10
C TYR A 85 -5.77 3.60 -6.89
#